data_AF-A0A257PHN2-F1
#
_entry.id   AF-A0A257PHN2-F1
#
_cell.length_a   1.000
_cell.length_b   1.000
_cell.length_c   1.000
_cell.angle_alpha   90.00
_cell.angle_beta   90.00
_cell.angle_gamma   90.00
#
_symmetry.space_group_name_H-M   'P 1'
#
loop_
_entity.id
_entity.type
_entity.pdbx_description
1 polymer ?
#
loop_
_entity_poly.entity_id
_entity_poly.type
_entity_poly.pdbx_seq_one_letter_code
_entity_poly.pdbx_strand_id
1 'polypeptide(L)'
;MLLLAVAVSAHAAPAPTPTGGPGGQGYLDTISSQFQAATTGWMTTAQGYAFKIFTALAAMDLSWWGIKQVLKKNDLADFIAGATLKIASIAFFYTIVKYAPTWMPLITSSFMDMGQAIGGSSAATASPSGVMSMAFSVVHQLYEVYNKAPGGLLNIGSNLFLAIIIAITSLLALIGFGLVALQLLMTLIETYLVGGAGLVMLGFTGSGLTSSFGE
;
A
#
# COMPACT_ATOMS: atom_id res chain seq x y z
N MET A 1 9.13 -35.92 19.99
CA MET A 1 10.01 -34.75 19.77
C MET A 1 10.51 -34.80 18.34
N LEU A 2 10.51 -33.65 17.65
CA LEU A 2 10.87 -33.45 16.23
C LEU A 2 9.90 -34.12 15.24
N LEU A 3 9.23 -33.46 14.30
CA LEU A 3 9.69 -32.39 13.42
C LEU A 3 8.49 -31.51 13.00
N LEU A 4 8.56 -30.23 13.39
CA LEU A 4 7.74 -29.14 12.90
C LEU A 4 8.69 -28.22 12.13
N ALA A 5 8.66 -28.25 10.80
CA ALA A 5 9.35 -27.27 9.94
C ALA A 5 8.93 -27.45 8.47
N VAL A 6 7.69 -27.07 8.13
CA VAL A 6 7.39 -26.71 6.74
C VAL A 6 7.85 -25.26 6.58
N ALA A 7 8.91 -25.08 5.81
CA ALA A 7 9.50 -23.80 5.50
C ALA A 7 8.50 -22.93 4.73
N VAL A 8 8.10 -21.82 5.34
CA VAL A 8 7.59 -20.64 4.63
C VAL A 8 8.82 -19.98 4.01
N SER A 9 9.17 -20.39 2.79
CA SER A 9 10.21 -19.75 1.99
C SER A 9 9.66 -19.40 0.62
N ALA A 10 8.88 -18.32 0.59
CA ALA A 10 8.64 -17.47 -0.55
C ALA A 10 8.25 -16.08 0.01
N HIS A 11 8.48 -15.01 -0.74
CA HIS A 11 8.17 -13.59 -0.44
C HIS A 11 9.31 -12.70 0.08
N ALA A 12 10.56 -13.00 -0.26
CA ALA A 12 11.58 -11.96 -0.32
C ALA A 12 12.29 -12.00 -1.67
N ALA A 13 11.53 -11.74 -2.75
CA ALA A 13 12.17 -11.24 -3.96
C ALA A 13 12.66 -9.81 -3.64
N PRO A 14 13.96 -9.49 -3.79
CA PRO A 14 14.41 -8.12 -3.72
C PRO A 14 13.64 -7.31 -4.77
N ALA A 15 13.14 -6.13 -4.39
CA ALA A 15 12.57 -5.20 -5.34
C ALA A 15 13.54 -5.02 -6.52
N PRO A 16 13.07 -5.09 -7.78
CA PRO A 16 13.95 -4.93 -8.93
C PRO A 16 14.69 -3.59 -8.82
N THR A 17 16.02 -3.65 -8.78
CA THR A 17 16.89 -2.48 -8.87
C THR A 17 16.50 -1.67 -10.10
N PRO A 18 16.33 -0.33 -9.98
CA PRO A 18 15.92 0.50 -11.10
C PRO A 18 17.00 0.46 -12.19
N THR A 19 16.77 -0.34 -13.23
CA THR A 19 17.63 -0.40 -14.41
C THR A 19 17.35 0.82 -15.26
N GLY A 20 18.33 1.71 -15.33
CA GLY A 20 18.26 3.01 -15.99
C GLY A 20 17.91 2.95 -17.48
N GLY A 21 16.81 3.61 -17.83
CA GLY A 21 16.58 4.25 -19.13
C GLY A 21 16.34 5.76 -18.93
N PRO A 22 16.15 6.57 -19.99
CA PRO A 22 16.07 8.05 -19.92
C PRO A 22 14.90 8.67 -19.11
N GLY A 23 14.19 7.89 -18.29
CA GLY A 23 13.26 8.33 -17.24
C GLY A 23 13.45 7.62 -15.89
N GLY A 24 14.56 6.88 -15.74
CA GLY A 24 14.80 5.85 -14.73
C GLY A 24 15.89 6.20 -13.71
N GLN A 25 16.15 7.49 -13.44
CA GLN A 25 16.95 7.88 -12.27
C GLN A 25 16.18 7.76 -10.95
N GLY A 26 15.03 7.07 -10.96
CA GLY A 26 14.29 6.73 -9.75
C GLY A 26 13.92 7.94 -8.89
N TYR A 27 13.79 9.15 -9.47
CA TYR A 27 13.57 10.36 -8.66
C TYR A 27 12.25 10.28 -7.89
N LEU A 28 11.18 9.79 -8.53
CA LEU A 28 9.89 9.59 -7.87
C LEU A 28 9.99 8.47 -6.82
N ASP A 29 10.78 7.43 -7.09
CA ASP A 29 11.03 6.34 -6.15
C ASP A 29 11.91 6.80 -4.98
N THR A 30 12.80 7.77 -5.22
CA THR A 30 13.64 8.42 -4.21
C THR A 30 12.79 9.30 -3.31
N ILE A 31 11.85 10.07 -3.88
CA ILE A 31 10.89 10.85 -3.08
C ILE A 31 10.03 9.90 -2.23
N SER A 32 9.55 8.79 -2.82
CA SER A 32 8.79 7.78 -2.09
C SER A 32 9.60 7.13 -0.96
N SER A 33 10.87 6.77 -1.21
CA SER A 33 11.73 6.15 -0.20
C SER A 33 12.13 7.12 0.91
N GLN A 34 12.38 8.39 0.59
CA GLN A 34 12.61 9.45 1.58
C GLN A 34 11.37 9.66 2.46
N PHE A 35 10.18 9.64 1.87
CA PHE A 35 8.94 9.73 2.61
C PHE A 35 8.74 8.51 3.52
N GLN A 36 9.00 7.30 3.01
CA GLN A 36 8.93 6.06 3.80
C GLN A 36 9.92 6.08 4.97
N ALA A 37 11.15 6.57 4.75
CA ALA A 37 12.17 6.71 5.79
C ALA A 37 11.73 7.72 6.86
N ALA A 38 11.21 8.88 6.46
CA ALA A 38 10.66 9.88 7.38
C ALA A 38 9.45 9.34 8.17
N THR A 39 8.66 8.46 7.54
CA THR A 39 7.46 7.84 8.11
C THR A 39 7.70 6.48 8.78
N THR A 40 8.94 6.06 9.00
CA THR A 40 9.21 4.82 9.76
C THR A 40 9.10 5.06 11.27
N GLY A 41 9.57 6.21 11.76
CA GLY A 41 9.59 6.52 13.19
C GLY A 41 8.20 6.78 13.79
N TRP A 42 7.38 7.57 13.10
CA TRP A 42 6.06 7.94 13.61
C TRP A 42 5.07 6.77 13.68
N MET A 43 5.20 5.73 12.84
CA MET A 43 4.36 4.53 12.88
C MET A 43 4.53 3.79 14.21
N THR A 44 5.77 3.68 14.67
CA THR A 44 6.12 3.09 15.97
C THR A 44 5.57 3.95 17.12
N THR A 45 5.68 5.26 16.99
CA THR A 45 5.12 6.21 17.96
C THR A 45 3.59 6.11 18.03
N ALA A 46 2.92 6.07 16.88
CA ALA A 46 1.47 5.90 16.75
C ALA A 46 0.99 4.58 17.37
N GLN A 47 1.73 3.49 17.14
CA GLN A 47 1.46 2.20 17.78
C GLN A 47 1.53 2.29 19.31
N GLY A 48 2.53 3.00 19.84
CA GLY A 48 2.67 3.21 21.28
C GLY A 48 1.48 3.94 21.90
N TYR A 49 0.95 4.96 21.21
CA TYR A 49 -0.28 5.64 21.64
C TYR A 49 -1.51 4.73 21.50
N ALA A 50 -1.64 4.02 20.38
CA ALA A 50 -2.74 3.10 20.14
C ALA A 50 -2.84 2.03 21.24
N PHE A 51 -1.72 1.46 21.70
CA PHE A 51 -1.72 0.49 22.81
C PHE A 51 -2.19 1.09 24.14
N LYS A 52 -1.75 2.31 24.47
CA LYS A 52 -2.15 2.98 25.72
C LYS A 52 -3.65 3.25 25.74
N ILE A 53 -4.17 3.76 24.62
CA ILE A 53 -5.60 4.04 24.45
C ILE A 53 -6.38 2.73 24.49
N PHE A 54 -5.96 1.73 23.71
CA PHE A 54 -6.61 0.43 23.61
C PHE A 54 -6.73 -0.26 24.96
N THR A 55 -5.64 -0.33 25.73
CA THR A 55 -5.62 -1.01 27.02
C THR A 55 -6.50 -0.30 28.07
N ALA A 56 -6.48 1.03 28.10
CA ALA A 56 -7.34 1.81 28.99
C ALA A 56 -8.84 1.60 28.66
N LEU A 57 -9.19 1.66 27.37
CA LEU A 57 -10.57 1.48 26.90
C LEU A 57 -11.04 0.03 27.06
N ALA A 58 -10.21 -0.95 26.76
CA ALA A 58 -10.53 -2.37 26.91
C ALA A 58 -10.73 -2.76 28.37
N ALA A 59 -9.92 -2.22 29.29
CA ALA A 59 -10.11 -2.43 30.73
C ALA A 59 -11.44 -1.85 31.21
N MET A 60 -11.81 -0.66 30.72
CA MET A 60 -13.09 -0.02 31.04
C MET A 60 -14.28 -0.84 30.52
N ASP A 61 -14.21 -1.31 29.28
CA ASP A 61 -15.29 -2.10 28.66
C ASP A 61 -15.44 -3.48 29.30
N LEU A 62 -14.32 -4.14 29.63
CA LEU A 62 -14.34 -5.40 30.37
C LEU A 62 -14.97 -5.23 31.76
N SER A 63 -14.67 -4.13 32.44
CA SER A 63 -15.27 -3.80 33.74
C SER A 63 -16.78 -3.61 33.63
N TRP A 64 -17.24 -2.86 32.63
CA TRP A 64 -18.67 -2.64 32.39
C TRP A 64 -19.42 -3.93 31.98
N TRP A 65 -18.79 -4.74 31.12
CA TRP A 65 -19.31 -6.05 30.75
C TRP A 65 -19.42 -6.97 31.98
N GLY A 66 -18.39 -7.00 32.83
CA GLY A 66 -18.37 -7.79 34.06
C GLY A 66 -19.47 -7.40 35.04
N ILE A 67 -19.68 -6.10 35.28
CA ILE A 67 -20.77 -5.59 36.13
C ILE A 67 -22.14 -6.08 35.62
N LYS A 68 -22.41 -5.95 34.31
CA LYS A 68 -23.66 -6.41 33.70
C LYS A 68 -23.88 -7.91 33.85
N GLN A 69 -22.83 -8.71 33.72
CA GLN A 69 -22.93 -10.17 33.83
C GLN A 69 -23.16 -10.63 35.27
N VAL A 70 -22.56 -9.95 36.26
CA VAL A 70 -22.81 -10.20 37.69
C VAL A 70 -24.25 -9.84 38.08
N LEU A 71 -24.76 -8.71 37.59
CA LEU A 71 -26.14 -8.27 37.89
C LEU A 71 -27.20 -9.22 37.31
N LYS A 72 -26.93 -9.87 36.17
CA LYS A 72 -27.87 -10.79 35.53
C LYS A 72 -28.04 -12.13 36.26
N LYS A 73 -27.25 -12.40 37.31
CA LYS A 73 -27.24 -13.69 38.04
C LYS A 73 -27.18 -14.89 37.09
N ASN A 74 -26.36 -14.79 36.04
CA ASN A 74 -26.22 -15.87 35.07
C ASN A 74 -25.55 -17.09 35.70
N ASP A 75 -25.82 -18.27 35.15
CA ASP A 75 -25.15 -19.50 35.56
C ASP A 75 -23.63 -19.39 35.32
N LEU A 76 -22.84 -20.12 36.11
CA LEU A 76 -21.37 -20.05 36.06
C LEU A 76 -20.85 -20.44 34.67
N ALA A 77 -21.50 -21.40 34.02
CA ALA A 77 -21.16 -21.82 32.65
C ALA A 77 -21.32 -20.68 31.64
N ASP A 78 -22.42 -19.92 31.71
CA ASP A 78 -22.66 -18.78 30.81
C ASP A 78 -21.76 -17.59 31.13
N PHE A 79 -21.38 -17.40 32.39
CA PHE A 79 -20.39 -16.38 32.77
C PHE A 79 -19.04 -16.66 32.09
N ILE A 80 -18.54 -17.91 32.20
CA ILE A 80 -17.26 -18.30 31.62
C ILE A 80 -17.32 -18.25 30.09
N ALA A 81 -18.38 -18.76 29.47
CA ALA A 81 -18.54 -18.69 28.01
C ALA A 81 -18.54 -17.23 27.50
N GLY A 82 -19.28 -16.34 28.18
CA GLY A 82 -19.29 -14.92 27.86
C GLY A 82 -17.94 -14.24 28.07
N ALA A 83 -17.23 -14.60 29.14
CA ALA A 83 -15.90 -14.04 29.45
C ALA A 83 -14.87 -14.46 28.41
N THR A 84 -14.87 -15.73 28.00
CA THR A 84 -13.98 -16.23 26.94
C THR A 84 -14.23 -15.50 25.62
N LEU A 85 -15.49 -15.35 25.21
CA LEU A 85 -15.83 -14.60 23.99
C LEU A 85 -15.41 -13.13 24.08
N LYS A 86 -15.58 -12.50 25.25
CA LYS A 86 -15.18 -11.10 25.46
C LYS A 86 -13.66 -10.93 25.41
N ILE A 87 -12.92 -11.80 26.09
CA ILE A 87 -11.46 -11.80 26.10
C ILE A 87 -10.90 -12.14 24.70
N ALA A 88 -11.52 -13.09 23.98
CA ALA A 88 -11.12 -13.43 22.62
C ALA A 88 -11.29 -12.23 21.67
N SER A 89 -12.37 -11.47 21.80
CA SER A 89 -12.58 -10.22 21.04
C SER A 89 -11.51 -9.17 21.36
N ILE A 90 -11.19 -8.93 22.63
CA ILE A 90 -10.13 -7.98 23.02
C ILE A 90 -8.76 -8.47 22.52
N ALA A 91 -8.47 -9.77 22.61
CA ALA A 91 -7.22 -10.37 22.13
C ALA A 91 -7.07 -10.24 20.61
N PHE A 92 -8.16 -10.36 19.86
CA PHE A 92 -8.18 -10.14 18.41
C PHE A 92 -7.77 -8.71 18.05
N PHE A 93 -8.41 -7.69 18.62
CA PHE A 93 -8.05 -6.29 18.33
C PHE A 93 -6.65 -5.94 18.85
N TYR A 94 -6.25 -6.48 20.00
CA TYR A 94 -4.87 -6.34 20.49
C TYR A 94 -3.85 -6.88 19.48
N THR A 95 -4.15 -8.01 18.84
CA THR A 95 -3.29 -8.61 17.82
C THR A 95 -3.18 -7.70 16.60
N ILE A 96 -4.28 -7.09 16.15
CA ILE A 96 -4.25 -6.12 15.04
C ILE A 96 -3.37 -4.92 15.40
N VAL A 97 -3.55 -4.30 16.58
CA VAL A 97 -2.70 -3.16 17.03
C VAL A 97 -1.22 -3.57 17.08
N LYS A 98 -0.94 -4.80 17.51
CA LYS A 98 0.43 -5.32 17.65
C LYS A 98 1.12 -5.53 16.30
N TYR A 99 0.42 -6.09 15.33
CA TYR A 99 1.01 -6.43 14.03
C TYR A 99 0.72 -5.39 12.93
N ALA A 100 -0.02 -4.31 13.23
CA ALA A 100 -0.34 -3.26 12.26
C ALA A 100 0.88 -2.68 11.52
N PRO A 101 2.03 -2.37 12.16
CA PRO A 101 3.20 -1.87 11.42
C PRO A 101 3.75 -2.86 10.39
N THR A 102 3.52 -4.15 10.59
CA THR A 102 3.94 -5.21 9.66
C THR A 102 2.85 -5.50 8.62
N TRP A 103 1.59 -5.57 9.04
CA TRP A 103 0.48 -5.93 8.17
C TRP A 103 0.08 -4.80 7.21
N MET A 104 0.15 -3.53 7.61
CA MET A 104 -0.22 -2.41 6.74
C MET A 104 0.65 -2.34 5.48
N PRO A 105 2.00 -2.37 5.56
CA PRO A 105 2.83 -2.43 4.36
C PRO A 105 2.61 -3.70 3.53
N LEU A 106 2.36 -4.85 4.18
CA LEU A 106 2.09 -6.11 3.49
C LEU A 106 0.82 -6.06 2.64
N ILE A 107 -0.23 -5.41 3.14
CA ILE A 107 -1.48 -5.22 2.39
C ILE A 107 -1.20 -4.41 1.13
N THR A 108 -0.51 -3.27 1.24
CA THR A 108 -0.15 -2.44 0.08
C THR A 108 0.72 -3.21 -0.92
N SER A 109 1.72 -3.95 -0.45
CA SER A 109 2.55 -4.79 -1.32
C SER A 109 1.75 -5.89 -2.02
N SER A 110 0.77 -6.50 -1.34
CA SER A 110 -0.09 -7.52 -1.94
C SER A 110 -0.94 -6.93 -3.07
N PHE A 111 -1.48 -5.71 -2.89
CA PHE A 111 -2.22 -5.02 -3.96
C PHE A 111 -1.32 -4.65 -5.14
N MET A 112 -0.07 -4.26 -4.89
CA MET A 112 0.90 -4.01 -5.94
C MET A 112 1.21 -5.29 -6.73
N ASP A 113 1.48 -6.40 -6.03
CA ASP A 113 1.79 -7.69 -6.65
C ASP A 113 0.61 -8.21 -7.47
N MET A 114 -0.61 -8.14 -6.92
CA MET A 114 -1.83 -8.48 -7.66
C MET A 114 -2.03 -7.58 -8.88
N GLY A 115 -1.78 -6.27 -8.75
CA GLY A 115 -1.87 -5.32 -9.85
C GLY A 115 -0.89 -5.65 -10.98
N GLN A 116 0.35 -6.02 -10.66
CA GLN A 116 1.33 -6.47 -11.65
C GLN A 116 0.93 -7.80 -12.30
N ALA A 117 0.46 -8.76 -11.51
CA ALA A 117 0.03 -10.06 -12.01
C ALA A 117 -1.14 -9.93 -12.99
N ILE A 118 -2.12 -9.07 -12.69
CA ILE A 118 -3.28 -8.81 -13.56
C ILE A 118 -2.89 -7.97 -14.78
N GLY A 119 -2.01 -6.98 -14.60
CA GLY A 119 -1.56 -6.10 -15.69
C GLY A 119 -0.60 -6.76 -16.69
N GLY A 120 -0.09 -7.96 -16.38
CA GLY A 120 0.83 -8.73 -17.23
C GLY A 120 2.26 -8.20 -17.22
N SER A 121 3.17 -8.88 -17.93
CA SER A 121 4.60 -8.54 -17.99
C SER A 121 4.93 -7.18 -18.62
N SER A 122 3.93 -6.54 -19.24
CA SER A 122 4.02 -5.16 -19.75
C SER A 122 3.52 -4.12 -18.75
N ALA A 123 2.95 -4.51 -17.61
CA ALA A 123 2.58 -3.54 -16.59
C ALA A 123 3.84 -2.86 -16.07
N ALA A 124 3.77 -1.53 -15.93
CA ALA A 124 4.79 -0.76 -15.26
C ALA A 124 5.22 -1.47 -13.96
N THR A 125 6.53 -1.47 -13.65
CA THR A 125 6.96 -1.84 -12.30
C THR A 125 6.13 -1.03 -11.31
N ALA A 126 5.72 -1.62 -10.18
CA ALA A 126 4.76 -1.04 -9.23
C ALA A 126 5.36 0.13 -8.43
N SER A 127 6.17 0.94 -9.11
CA SER A 127 6.79 2.15 -8.64
C SER A 127 6.37 3.30 -9.57
N PRO A 128 6.19 4.52 -9.03
CA PRO A 128 5.92 5.71 -9.83
C PRO A 128 6.93 5.91 -10.97
N SER A 129 8.22 5.64 -10.75
CA SER A 129 9.23 5.75 -11.80
C SER A 129 9.09 4.65 -12.87
N GLY A 130 8.54 3.49 -12.51
CA GLY A 130 8.18 2.42 -13.43
C GLY A 130 7.08 2.82 -14.41
N VAL A 131 6.08 3.54 -13.94
CA VAL A 131 5.02 4.09 -14.80
C VAL A 131 5.61 5.12 -15.77
N MET A 132 6.53 5.96 -15.28
CA MET A 132 7.22 6.94 -16.12
C MET A 132 8.14 6.28 -17.16
N SER A 133 8.86 5.21 -16.80
CA SER A 133 9.73 4.49 -17.74
C SER A 133 8.93 3.85 -18.89
N MET A 134 7.70 3.40 -18.60
CA MET A 134 6.79 2.90 -19.62
C MET A 134 6.41 3.98 -20.64
N ALA A 135 6.19 5.22 -20.19
CA ALA A 135 5.94 6.36 -21.07
C ALA A 135 7.09 6.57 -22.05
N PHE A 136 8.34 6.55 -21.56
CA PHE A 136 9.52 6.67 -22.42
C PHE A 136 9.66 5.49 -23.39
N SER A 137 9.28 4.29 -22.97
CA SER A 137 9.23 3.11 -23.87
C SER A 137 8.25 3.33 -25.03
N VAL A 138 7.06 3.89 -24.75
CA VAL A 138 6.07 4.22 -25.79
C VAL A 138 6.62 5.28 -26.74
N VAL A 139 7.28 6.32 -26.22
CA VAL A 139 7.92 7.36 -27.05
C VAL A 139 9.02 6.76 -27.94
N HIS A 140 9.85 5.87 -27.39
CA HIS A 140 10.88 5.18 -28.17
C HIS A 140 10.28 4.30 -29.28
N GLN A 141 9.21 3.55 -29.00
CA GLN A 141 8.52 2.76 -30.03
C GLN A 141 7.96 3.65 -31.15
N LEU A 142 7.36 4.79 -30.82
CA LEU A 142 6.89 5.77 -31.81
C LEU A 142 8.04 6.34 -32.65
N TYR A 143 9.20 6.60 -32.03
CA TYR A 143 10.38 7.07 -32.74
C TYR A 143 10.98 6.00 -33.67
N GLU A 144 10.94 4.72 -33.30
CA GLU A 144 11.35 3.63 -34.20
C GLU A 144 10.44 3.52 -35.43
N VAL A 145 9.14 3.75 -35.27
CA VAL A 145 8.19 3.79 -36.40
C VAL A 145 8.55 4.92 -37.35
N TYR A 146 8.93 6.09 -36.83
CA TYR A 146 9.43 7.21 -37.65
C TYR A 146 10.69 6.83 -38.44
N ASN A 147 11.68 6.18 -37.80
CA ASN A 147 12.94 5.78 -38.45
C ASN A 147 12.78 4.69 -39.53
N LYS A 148 11.71 3.89 -39.46
CA LYS A 148 11.39 2.86 -40.46
C LYS A 148 10.58 3.38 -41.66
N ALA A 149 10.19 4.67 -41.65
CA ALA A 149 9.45 5.26 -42.75
C ALA A 149 10.31 5.38 -44.04
N PRO A 150 9.74 5.17 -45.25
CA PRO A 150 10.49 5.26 -46.50
C PRO A 150 11.11 6.65 -46.73
N GLY A 151 12.44 6.69 -46.85
CA GLY A 151 13.19 7.92 -47.12
C GLY A 151 13.20 8.30 -48.62
N GLY A 152 13.16 9.60 -48.92
CA GLY A 152 13.29 10.14 -50.29
C GLY A 152 12.69 11.53 -50.45
N LEU A 153 13.18 12.29 -51.44
CA LEU A 153 12.76 13.68 -51.72
C LEU A 153 11.24 13.80 -52.01
N LEU A 154 10.61 12.72 -52.49
CA LEU A 154 9.17 12.64 -52.79
C LEU A 154 8.29 12.39 -51.56
N ASN A 155 8.86 11.94 -50.44
CA ASN A 155 8.13 11.65 -49.19
C ASN A 155 8.40 12.69 -48.09
N ILE A 156 9.07 13.81 -48.40
CA ILE A 156 9.39 14.84 -47.41
C ILE A 156 8.11 15.41 -46.75
N GLY A 157 7.06 15.64 -47.54
CA GLY A 157 5.78 16.15 -47.03
C GLY A 157 5.06 15.17 -46.11
N SER A 158 5.00 13.88 -46.47
CA SER A 158 4.39 12.82 -45.65
C SER A 158 5.20 12.53 -44.39
N ASN A 159 6.53 12.56 -44.47
CA ASN A 159 7.43 12.37 -43.34
C ASN A 159 7.36 13.54 -42.33
N LEU A 160 7.22 14.79 -42.79
CA LEU A 160 6.97 15.95 -41.92
C LEU A 160 5.63 15.86 -41.17
N PHE A 161 4.57 15.45 -41.86
CA PHE A 161 3.26 15.23 -41.23
C PHE A 161 3.31 14.10 -40.20
N LEU A 162 3.98 12.99 -40.52
CA LEU A 162 4.20 11.87 -39.60
C LEU A 162 4.99 12.32 -38.35
N ALA A 163 6.04 13.13 -38.52
CA ALA A 163 6.84 13.68 -37.42
C ALA A 163 6.00 14.53 -36.46
N ILE A 164 5.13 15.40 -36.99
CA ILE A 164 4.27 16.27 -36.17
C ILE A 164 3.27 15.44 -35.36
N ILE A 165 2.63 14.44 -35.98
CA ILE A 165 1.70 13.54 -35.28
C ILE A 165 2.43 12.77 -34.18
N ILE A 166 3.58 12.17 -34.48
CA ILE A 166 4.37 11.42 -33.50
C ILE A 166 4.82 12.33 -32.36
N ALA A 167 5.25 13.56 -32.65
CA ALA A 167 5.62 14.54 -31.63
C ALA A 167 4.45 14.86 -30.68
N ILE A 168 3.26 15.14 -31.22
CA ILE A 168 2.06 15.44 -30.40
C ILE A 168 1.63 14.20 -29.59
N THR A 169 1.59 13.02 -30.21
CA THR A 169 1.23 11.77 -29.53
C THR A 169 2.24 11.42 -28.42
N SER A 170 3.54 11.61 -28.66
CA SER A 170 4.58 11.37 -27.66
C SER A 170 4.44 12.32 -26.46
N LEU A 171 4.12 13.59 -26.71
CA LEU A 171 3.92 14.58 -25.66
C LEU A 171 2.65 14.27 -24.83
N LEU A 172 1.55 13.91 -25.49
CA LEU A 172 0.34 13.48 -24.81
C LEU A 172 0.56 12.19 -23.99
N ALA A 173 1.32 11.23 -24.51
CA ALA A 173 1.67 10.01 -23.78
C ALA A 173 2.50 10.34 -22.53
N LEU A 174 3.54 11.16 -22.64
CA LEU A 174 4.37 11.57 -21.51
C LEU A 174 3.56 12.27 -20.42
N ILE A 175 2.66 13.19 -20.78
CA ILE A 175 1.79 13.87 -19.82
C ILE A 175 0.82 12.87 -19.18
N GLY A 176 0.17 12.02 -19.98
CA GLY A 176 -0.80 11.04 -19.48
C GLY A 176 -0.19 10.06 -18.48
N PHE A 177 0.91 9.40 -18.85
CA PHE A 177 1.63 8.49 -17.95
C PHE A 177 2.27 9.23 -16.77
N GLY A 178 2.74 10.47 -16.97
CA GLY A 178 3.27 11.31 -15.89
C GLY A 178 2.22 11.62 -14.81
N LEU A 179 0.97 11.93 -15.22
CA LEU A 179 -0.12 12.14 -14.27
C LEU A 179 -0.46 10.87 -13.48
N VAL A 180 -0.48 9.70 -14.14
CA VAL A 180 -0.70 8.41 -13.46
C VAL A 180 0.45 8.10 -12.48
N ALA A 181 1.69 8.36 -12.87
CA ALA A 181 2.85 8.20 -11.98
C ALA A 181 2.76 9.09 -10.74
N LEU A 182 2.35 10.36 -10.90
CA LEU A 182 2.14 11.28 -9.79
C LEU A 182 0.99 10.85 -8.88
N GLN A 183 -0.12 10.37 -9.45
CA GLN A 183 -1.23 9.85 -8.66
C GLN A 183 -0.78 8.63 -7.83
N LEU A 184 -0.02 7.71 -8.42
CA LEU A 184 0.52 6.55 -7.71
C LEU A 184 1.46 6.98 -6.57
N LEU A 185 2.32 7.98 -6.81
CA LEU A 185 3.19 8.55 -5.77
C LEU A 185 2.38 9.15 -4.62
N MET A 186 1.34 9.93 -4.93
CA MET A 186 0.47 10.54 -3.93
C MET A 186 -0.27 9.49 -3.10
N THR A 187 -0.86 8.48 -3.76
CA THR A 187 -1.54 7.38 -3.07
C THR A 187 -0.60 6.57 -2.19
N LEU A 188 0.67 6.40 -2.58
CA LEU A 188 1.67 5.76 -1.72
C LEU A 188 1.93 6.56 -0.45
N ILE A 189 2.16 7.86 -0.60
CA ILE A 189 2.36 8.80 0.51
C ILE A 189 1.13 8.80 1.44
N GLU A 190 -0.07 8.88 0.86
CA GLU A 190 -1.34 8.80 1.59
C GLU A 190 -1.49 7.49 2.35
N THR A 191 -1.13 6.35 1.75
CA THR A 191 -1.24 5.05 2.42
C THR A 191 -0.34 4.97 3.66
N TYR A 192 0.87 5.53 3.60
CA TYR A 192 1.72 5.65 4.78
C TYR A 192 1.05 6.53 5.85
N LEU A 193 0.53 7.70 5.46
CA LEU A 193 -0.14 8.63 6.40
C LEU A 193 -1.43 8.06 7.01
N VAL A 194 -2.30 7.49 6.19
CA VAL A 194 -3.55 6.89 6.63
C VAL A 194 -3.28 5.67 7.48
N GLY A 195 -2.22 4.89 7.21
CA GLY A 195 -1.83 3.77 8.07
C GLY A 195 -1.50 4.22 9.50
N GLY A 196 -0.76 5.32 9.67
CA GLY A 196 -0.43 5.88 10.99
C GLY A 196 -1.64 6.42 11.74
N ALA A 197 -2.46 7.22 11.08
CA ALA A 197 -3.68 7.74 11.68
C ALA A 197 -4.68 6.62 12.00
N GLY A 198 -4.85 5.67 11.07
CA GLY A 198 -5.72 4.51 11.20
C GLY A 198 -5.32 3.61 12.36
N LEU A 199 -4.01 3.43 12.62
CA LEU A 199 -3.55 2.68 13.79
C LEU A 199 -3.95 3.34 15.11
N VAL A 200 -3.88 4.68 15.19
CA VAL A 200 -4.34 5.41 16.38
C VAL A 200 -5.85 5.26 16.57
N MET A 201 -6.63 5.39 15.48
CA MET A 201 -8.08 5.17 15.51
C MET A 201 -8.46 3.74 15.89
N LEU A 202 -7.70 2.74 15.41
CA LEU A 202 -7.86 1.35 15.80
C LEU A 202 -7.64 1.16 17.31
N GLY A 203 -6.78 1.98 17.94
CA GLY A 203 -6.65 2.02 19.40
C GLY A 203 -7.96 2.34 20.14
N PHE A 204 -8.85 3.14 19.55
CA PHE A 204 -10.15 3.47 20.13
C PHE A 204 -11.18 2.34 19.99
N THR A 205 -10.90 1.28 19.22
CA THR A 205 -11.78 0.11 19.08
C THR A 205 -11.77 -0.80 20.30
N GLY A 206 -10.90 -0.55 21.29
CA GLY A 206 -10.75 -1.37 22.49
C GLY A 206 -12.02 -1.50 23.36
N SER A 207 -13.01 -0.64 23.16
CA SER A 207 -14.31 -0.71 23.85
C SER A 207 -15.47 -0.74 22.86
N GLY A 208 -16.46 -1.59 23.11
CA GLY A 208 -17.71 -1.59 22.34
C GLY A 208 -18.43 -0.23 22.34
N LEU A 209 -18.20 0.61 23.37
CA LEU A 209 -18.79 1.95 23.51
C LEU A 209 -18.09 3.04 22.68
N THR A 210 -16.85 2.83 22.25
CA THR A 210 -16.07 3.80 21.45
C THR A 210 -15.72 3.28 20.05
N SER A 211 -16.16 2.06 19.72
CA SER A 211 -15.99 1.44 18.40
C SER A 211 -16.50 2.32 17.25
N SER A 212 -17.53 3.14 17.46
CA SER A 212 -18.06 4.10 16.47
C SER A 212 -17.07 5.19 16.04
N PHE A 213 -15.96 5.41 16.78
CA PHE A 213 -14.91 6.36 16.38
C PHE A 213 -13.74 5.68 15.65
N GLY A 214 -13.73 4.33 15.61
CA GLY A 214 -12.72 3.52 14.93
C GLY A 214 -13.20 2.85 13.63
N GLU A 215 -14.50 2.94 13.32
CA GLU A 215 -15.07 2.68 11.97
C GLU A 215 -14.96 3.93 11.09
#